data_AF-A0A6V7JYI7-F1
#
_entry.id   AF-A0A6V7JYI7-F1
#
_cell.length_a   1.000
_cell.length_b   1.000
_cell.length_c   1.000
_cell.angle_alpha   90.00
_cell.angle_beta   90.00
_cell.angle_gamma   90.00
#
_symmetry.space_group_name_H-M   'P 1'
#
loop_
_entity.id
_entity.type
_entity.pdbx_description
1 polymer ?
#
loop_
_entity_poly.entity_id
_entity_poly.type
_entity_poly.pdbx_seq_one_letter_code
_entity_poly.pdbx_strand_id
1 'polypeptide(L)' 'IIHTVGPQGEKPEKLKKCYSNCLQLAKEYGLKTIAFPCISTGVYGYPQRPAAEIAIKTVKNFLEDNMNE' A
#
# COMPACT_ATOMS: atom_id res chain seq x y z
N ILE A 1 1.66 10.85 10.34
CA ILE A 1 0.75 9.71 10.06
C ILE A 1 0.13 9.95 8.69
N ILE A 2 0.10 8.94 7.81
CA ILE A 2 -0.61 9.00 6.53
C ILE A 2 -1.89 8.19 6.68
N HIS A 3 -3.05 8.83 6.54
CA HIS A 3 -4.35 8.17 6.59
C HIS A 3 -4.77 7.71 5.20
N THR A 4 -5.20 6.46 5.08
CA THR A 4 -5.75 5.91 3.84
C THR A 4 -6.98 5.06 4.14
N VAL A 5 -7.95 5.06 3.24
CA VAL A 5 -9.20 4.30 3.38
C VAL A 5 -9.13 3.09 2.48
N GLY A 6 -8.93 1.92 3.08
CA GLY A 6 -8.94 0.64 2.39
C GLY A 6 -10.31 0.31 1.78
N PRO A 7 -10.38 -0.55 0.75
CA PRO A 7 -11.66 -1.05 0.26
C PRO A 7 -12.35 -2.00 1.24
N GLN A 8 -13.68 -1.96 1.26
CA GLN A 8 -14.49 -3.07 1.78
C GLN A 8 -14.57 -4.19 0.74
N GLY A 9 -14.30 -5.41 1.16
CA GLY A 9 -14.20 -6.60 0.32
C GLY A 9 -12.98 -6.60 -0.60
N GLU A 10 -12.89 -7.64 -1.42
CA GLU A 10 -11.77 -7.85 -2.34
C GLU A 10 -11.87 -6.90 -3.54
N LYS A 11 -11.17 -5.76 -3.47
CA LYS A 11 -11.06 -4.77 -4.55
C LYS A 11 -9.58 -4.47 -4.83
N PRO A 12 -8.89 -5.30 -5.65
CA PRO A 12 -7.44 -5.25 -5.82
C PRO A 12 -6.89 -3.88 -6.20
N GLU A 13 -7.50 -3.24 -7.20
CA GLU A 13 -7.05 -1.94 -7.68
C GLU A 13 -7.18 -0.82 -6.64
N LYS A 14 -8.19 -0.91 -5.75
CA LYS A 14 -8.34 0.07 -4.67
C LYS A 14 -7.30 -0.16 -3.57
N LEU A 15 -7.03 -1.42 -3.21
CA LEU A 15 -6.01 -1.73 -2.22
C LEU A 15 -4.61 -1.33 -2.73
N LYS A 16 -4.31 -1.60 -3.99
CA LYS A 16 -3.08 -1.14 -4.67
C LYS A 16 -2.93 0.38 -4.57
N LYS A 17 -4.00 1.14 -4.89
CA LYS A 17 -4.00 2.61 -4.78
C LYS A 17 -3.73 3.10 -3.35
N CYS A 18 -4.21 2.40 -2.32
CA CYS A 18 -3.89 2.76 -0.93
C CYS A 18 -2.39 2.74 -0.68
N TYR A 19 -1.69 1.67 -1.08
CA TYR A 19 -0.25 1.55 -0.92
C TYR A 19 0.52 2.56 -1.78
N SER A 20 0.21 2.63 -3.09
CA SER A 20 0.94 3.52 -4.01
C SER A 20 0.81 4.99 -3.62
N ASN A 21 -0.38 5.45 -3.20
CA ASN A 21 -0.58 6.84 -2.79
C ASN A 21 0.15 7.16 -1.49
N CYS A 22 0.20 6.24 -0.53
CA CYS A 22 0.97 6.45 0.70
C CYS A 22 2.48 6.52 0.44
N LEU A 23 2.99 5.65 -0.45
CA LEU A 23 4.41 5.65 -0.85
C LEU A 23 4.79 6.94 -1.60
N GLN A 24 3.95 7.36 -2.56
CA GLN A 24 4.14 8.60 -3.28
C GLN A 24 4.18 9.81 -2.33
N LEU A 25 3.25 9.88 -1.38
CA LEU A 25 3.23 10.95 -0.38
C LEU A 25 4.47 10.89 0.54
N ALA A 26 4.92 9.70 0.93
CA ALA A 26 6.15 9.55 1.71
C ALA A 26 7.37 10.09 0.94
N LYS A 27 7.49 9.79 -0.36
CA LYS A 27 8.54 10.31 -1.24
C LYS A 27 8.48 11.85 -1.35
N GLU A 28 7.30 12.40 -1.63
CA GLU A 28 7.09 13.86 -1.76
C GLU A 28 7.52 14.65 -0.53
N TYR A 29 7.36 14.07 0.67
CA TYR A 29 7.75 14.69 1.93
C TYR A 29 9.16 14.27 2.41
N GLY A 30 9.94 13.57 1.59
CA GLY A 30 11.30 13.14 1.93
C GLY A 30 11.39 12.10 3.06
N LEU A 31 10.30 11.36 3.31
CA LEU A 31 10.24 10.35 4.36
C LEU A 31 10.88 9.05 3.87
N LYS A 32 11.96 8.62 4.55
CA LYS A 32 12.74 7.43 4.14
C LYS A 32 12.20 6.10 4.67
N THR A 33 11.33 6.14 5.67
CA THR A 33 10.79 4.93 6.32
C THR A 33 9.29 5.08 6.55
N ILE A 34 8.55 4.00 6.30
CA ILE A 34 7.11 3.91 6.49
C ILE A 34 6.75 2.50 6.95
N ALA A 35 5.84 2.39 7.90
CA ALA A 35 5.26 1.12 8.34
C ALA A 35 3.81 1.05 7.88
N PHE A 36 3.40 -0.10 7.34
CA PHE A 36 2.02 -0.36 6.93
C PHE A 36 1.37 -1.38 7.87
N PRO A 37 0.13 -1.15 8.33
CA PRO A 37 -0.69 -2.22 8.88
C PRO A 37 -1.21 -3.12 7.75
N CYS A 38 -1.86 -4.24 8.09
CA CYS A 38 -2.57 -5.07 7.11
C CYS A 38 -3.86 -4.38 6.63
N ILE A 39 -3.75 -3.47 5.66
CA ILE A 39 -4.85 -2.63 5.18
C ILE A 39 -6.00 -3.52 4.64
N SER A 40 -7.21 -3.27 5.13
CA SER A 40 -8.47 -3.95 4.76
C SER A 40 -8.66 -5.41 5.21
N THR A 41 -7.69 -6.05 5.87
CA THR A 41 -7.79 -7.49 6.21
C THR A 41 -8.50 -7.81 7.52
N GLY A 42 -8.95 -6.78 8.26
CA GLY A 42 -9.76 -6.91 9.47
C GLY A 42 -11.26 -6.77 9.16
N VAL A 43 -11.89 -5.78 9.80
CA VAL A 43 -13.34 -5.49 9.66
C VAL A 43 -13.79 -5.29 8.20
N TYR A 44 -12.89 -4.88 7.31
CA TYR A 44 -13.20 -4.64 5.89
C TYR A 44 -13.20 -5.92 5.04
N GLY A 45 -12.76 -7.06 5.58
CA GLY A 45 -12.99 -8.37 5.00
C GLY A 45 -12.16 -8.74 3.76
N TYR A 46 -11.03 -8.06 3.51
CA TYR A 46 -10.13 -8.45 2.41
C TYR A 46 -9.35 -9.73 2.81
N PRO A 47 -9.36 -10.81 1.99
CA PRO A 47 -8.58 -12.02 2.27
C PRO A 47 -7.08 -11.75 2.44
N GLN A 48 -6.48 -12.29 3.51
CA GLN A 48 -5.11 -11.96 3.91
C GLN A 48 -4.05 -12.25 2.84
N ARG A 49 -4.11 -13.42 2.19
CA ARG A 49 -3.12 -13.83 1.18
C ARG A 49 -3.15 -12.92 -0.05
N PRO A 50 -4.29 -12.75 -0.75
CA PRO A 50 -4.40 -11.77 -1.83
C PRO A 50 -4.02 -10.34 -1.44
N ALA A 51 -4.36 -9.89 -0.23
CA ALA A 51 -3.97 -8.56 0.25
C ALA A 51 -2.45 -8.41 0.41
N ALA A 52 -1.78 -9.43 0.95
CA ALA A 52 -0.33 -9.45 1.13
C ALA A 52 0.39 -9.44 -0.22
N GLU A 53 -0.08 -10.22 -1.19
CA GLU A 53 0.47 -10.21 -2.56
C GLU A 53 0.42 -8.81 -3.19
N ILE A 54 -0.71 -8.12 -3.05
CA ILE A 54 -0.87 -6.74 -3.54
C ILE A 54 0.07 -5.79 -2.81
N ALA A 55 0.15 -5.87 -1.48
CA ALA A 55 1.01 -5.02 -0.68
C ALA A 55 2.49 -5.16 -1.10
N ILE A 56 2.99 -6.40 -1.13
CA ILE A 56 4.38 -6.69 -1.47
C ILE A 56 4.68 -6.28 -2.92
N LYS A 57 3.83 -6.65 -3.88
CA LYS A 57 4.02 -6.31 -5.29
C LYS A 57 4.03 -4.79 -5.50
N THR A 58 3.13 -4.06 -4.85
CA THR A 58 3.05 -2.60 -4.99
C THR A 58 4.27 -1.91 -4.41
N VAL A 59 4.72 -2.33 -3.21
CA VAL A 59 5.93 -1.78 -2.56
C VAL A 59 7.17 -2.10 -3.39
N LYS A 60 7.33 -3.36 -3.84
CA LYS A 60 8.47 -3.79 -4.65
C LYS A 60 8.56 -2.97 -5.94
N ASN A 61 7.47 -2.90 -6.70
CA ASN A 61 7.44 -2.13 -7.94
C ASN A 61 7.78 -0.65 -7.70
N PHE A 62 7.22 -0.04 -6.65
CA PHE A 62 7.54 1.34 -6.30
C PHE A 62 9.03 1.52 -6.00
N LEU A 63 9.65 0.61 -5.26
CA LEU A 63 11.09 0.68 -4.98
C LEU A 63 11.95 0.50 -6.24
N GLU A 64 11.57 -0.43 -7.13
CA GLU A 64 12.26 -0.65 -8.41
C GLU A 64 12.17 0.57 -9.33
N ASP A 65 10.99 1.18 -9.45
CA ASP A 65 10.74 2.37 -10.27
C ASP A 65 11.50 3.62 -9.76
N ASN A 66 11.91 3.64 -8.49
CA ASN A 66 12.55 4.77 -7.83
C ASN A 66 14.00 4.49 -7.36
N MET A 67 14.60 3.38 -7.77
CA MET A 67 15.94 2.96 -7.30
C MET A 67 17.09 3.81 -7.86
N ASN A 68 16.82 4.68 -8.83
CA ASN A 68 17.82 5.46 -9.58
C ASN A 68 17.63 6.98 -9.48
N GLU A 69 16.84 7.47 -8.53
CA GLU A 69 16.72 8.90 -8.21
C GLU A 69 17.55 9.27 -6.97
#